data_AF-A0A6G8J474-F1
#
_entry.id   AF-A0A6G8J474-F1
#
_cell.length_a   1.000
_cell.length_b   1.000
_cell.length_c   1.000
_cell.angle_alpha   90.00
_cell.angle_beta   90.00
_cell.angle_gamma   90.00
#
_symmetry.space_group_name_H-M   'P 1'
#
loop_
_entity.id
_entity.type
_entity.pdbx_description
1 polymer ?
#
loop_
_entity_poly.entity_id
_entity_poly.type
_entity_poly.pdbx_seq_one_letter_code
_entity_poly.pdbx_strand_id
1 'polypeptide(L)'
;MKHILKFSLTLLSVSVLAACGGGGGSSKNGDAVGKHLNNANHSNLTFSEQLQKTNQATQLANNASVEAEKGYQKALQQSKVARQAFSNPMKNRSDLDYANAAKTAAETEKNNVKAKLEEAKALVTLAQKHYDAAEKQVRKAQQEAINATKVAQQHNQNTLPIVQNLTPEQKSLLEASRTLSSEEINKKVEETKRVATEMSSQLALAARALSKAQQAQAEIAQHLNNTNDPIAANLKSTNLVNPKVLRESEQSLKESKTLHIGIHEISLADENFGYFTKDIENKQLKVYNLGYSGVGYVLSKNAQTDEYGQLLHNVVERHKIGETANLPTEGTFTYYGQSFGAKTDGVLMLKADFGNKKVEGTVTERRLTDTKQALSDITLQQTDIGGGKNHFEGIASYKTGNINVTGRYEGNFKSNFEKLEAQEVVGYIFDGKNHFYEGFAGKAEVNESLLGN
;
A
#
# COMPACT_ATOMS: atom_id res chain seq x y z
N MET A 1 12.99 15.00 -38.32
CA MET A 1 11.99 14.01 -38.80
C MET A 1 10.73 14.61 -39.47
N LYS A 2 10.69 15.87 -39.92
CA LYS A 2 9.47 16.48 -40.52
C LYS A 2 9.45 16.56 -42.06
N HIS A 3 10.57 16.29 -42.75
CA HIS A 3 10.65 16.44 -44.21
C HIS A 3 10.70 15.11 -45.01
N ILE A 4 10.88 13.97 -44.33
CA ILE A 4 10.98 12.65 -45.00
C ILE A 4 9.60 11.98 -45.16
N LEU A 5 8.61 12.30 -44.32
CA LEU A 5 7.26 11.71 -44.42
C LEU A 5 6.43 12.19 -45.61
N LYS A 6 6.79 13.30 -46.25
CA LYS A 6 6.01 13.86 -47.37
C LYS A 6 6.36 13.25 -48.74
N PHE A 7 7.49 12.55 -48.86
CA PHE A 7 7.95 12.00 -50.14
C PHE A 7 7.41 10.60 -50.46
N SER A 8 7.00 9.80 -49.47
CA SER A 8 6.44 8.45 -49.73
C SER A 8 4.95 8.45 -50.08
N LEU A 9 4.21 9.55 -49.82
CA LEU A 9 2.77 9.63 -50.09
C LEU A 9 2.45 9.95 -51.57
N THR A 10 3.43 10.48 -52.32
CA THR A 10 3.24 10.89 -53.71
C THR A 10 3.68 9.84 -54.72
N LEU A 11 4.45 8.82 -54.31
CA LEU A 11 4.99 7.84 -55.25
C LEU A 11 4.09 6.62 -55.51
N LEU A 12 3.15 6.32 -54.60
CA LEU A 12 2.11 5.30 -54.88
C LEU A 12 0.99 5.82 -55.80
N SER A 13 0.97 7.14 -56.07
CA SER A 13 -0.01 7.82 -56.93
C SER A 13 0.56 8.28 -58.27
N VAL A 14 1.85 8.07 -58.55
CA VAL A 14 2.45 8.34 -59.87
C VAL A 14 2.57 7.02 -60.64
N SER A 15 1.44 6.54 -61.13
CA SER A 15 1.37 5.63 -62.28
C SER A 15 0.12 5.88 -63.14
N VAL A 16 -0.51 7.05 -63.01
CA VAL A 16 -1.50 7.53 -63.96
C VAL A 16 -1.01 8.86 -64.50
N LEU A 17 -0.36 8.84 -65.67
CA LEU A 17 -0.42 9.92 -66.67
C LEU A 17 0.26 9.48 -67.98
N ALA A 18 -0.50 8.75 -68.77
CA ALA A 18 -0.72 9.03 -70.19
C ALA A 18 -2.18 8.59 -70.42
N ALA A 19 -3.16 9.44 -70.74
CA ALA A 19 -3.11 10.53 -71.69
C ALA A 19 -4.24 11.55 -71.40
N CYS A 20 -3.92 12.83 -71.45
CA CYS A 20 -4.83 13.85 -71.98
C CYS A 20 -4.11 14.52 -73.15
N GLY A 21 -4.34 13.93 -74.32
CA GLY A 21 -3.89 14.42 -75.62
C GLY A 21 -4.70 13.70 -76.70
N GLY A 22 -5.98 14.05 -76.80
CA GLY A 22 -6.81 13.94 -78.01
C GLY A 22 -7.10 12.55 -78.59
N GLY A 23 -8.40 12.21 -78.64
CA GLY A 23 -8.97 11.53 -79.81
C GLY A 23 -9.26 10.04 -79.68
N GLY A 24 -10.54 9.74 -79.45
CA GLY A 24 -11.31 8.72 -80.17
C GLY A 24 -10.86 7.25 -80.10
N GLY A 25 -11.71 6.41 -79.51
CA GLY A 25 -11.80 5.00 -79.90
C GLY A 25 -11.81 4.01 -78.75
N SER A 26 -13.00 3.44 -78.51
CA SER A 26 -13.29 2.17 -77.81
C SER A 26 -12.08 1.28 -77.46
N SER A 27 -11.78 1.15 -76.17
CA SER A 27 -11.24 -0.09 -75.62
C SER A 27 -11.54 -0.19 -74.13
N LYS A 28 -12.41 -1.14 -73.77
CA LYS A 28 -12.87 -1.39 -72.39
C LYS A 28 -11.81 -2.07 -71.48
N ASN A 29 -10.55 -2.18 -71.91
CA ASN A 29 -9.51 -2.91 -71.17
C ASN A 29 -8.54 -2.03 -70.36
N GLY A 30 -8.51 -0.70 -70.57
CA GLY A 30 -7.63 0.21 -69.82
C GLY A 30 -8.02 0.41 -68.35
N ASP A 31 -9.30 0.17 -68.02
CA ASP A 31 -9.87 0.36 -66.67
C ASP A 31 -9.59 -0.85 -65.74
N ALA A 32 -9.18 -1.99 -66.30
CA ALA A 32 -8.90 -3.22 -65.56
C ALA A 32 -7.48 -3.23 -64.93
N VAL A 33 -6.51 -2.59 -65.58
CA VAL A 33 -5.11 -2.51 -65.11
C VAL A 33 -4.98 -1.60 -63.88
N GLY A 34 -5.69 -0.46 -63.88
CA GLY A 34 -5.80 0.41 -62.70
C GLY A 34 -6.55 -0.22 -61.54
N LYS A 35 -7.55 -1.09 -61.81
CA LYS A 35 -8.30 -1.83 -60.79
C LYS A 35 -7.52 -3.01 -60.20
N HIS A 36 -6.70 -3.71 -60.98
CA HIS A 36 -5.86 -4.81 -60.48
C HIS A 36 -4.72 -4.33 -59.56
N LEU A 37 -4.18 -3.13 -59.78
CA LEU A 37 -3.20 -2.51 -58.89
C LEU A 37 -3.83 -1.84 -57.65
N ASN A 38 -5.08 -1.37 -57.75
CA ASN A 38 -5.81 -0.71 -56.65
C ASN A 38 -6.50 -1.65 -55.66
N ASN A 39 -6.62 -2.95 -55.95
CA ASN A 39 -7.36 -3.89 -55.09
C ASN A 39 -6.54 -4.50 -53.94
N ALA A 40 -5.77 -3.66 -53.26
CA ALA A 40 -5.13 -4.03 -52.00
C ALA A 40 -5.34 -2.94 -50.95
N ASN A 41 -6.60 -2.65 -50.63
CA ASN A 41 -6.90 -1.92 -49.41
C ASN A 41 -8.30 -2.22 -48.90
N HIS A 42 -8.36 -3.11 -47.92
CA HIS A 42 -9.39 -3.03 -46.87
C HIS A 42 -8.82 -2.38 -45.59
N SER A 43 -7.71 -1.66 -45.69
CA SER A 43 -7.30 -0.70 -44.65
C SER A 43 -7.41 0.71 -45.23
N ASN A 44 -8.23 1.57 -44.61
CA ASN A 44 -8.36 2.99 -44.94
C ASN A 44 -7.10 3.81 -44.61
N LEU A 45 -5.95 3.18 -44.38
CA LEU A 45 -4.71 3.79 -43.89
C LEU A 45 -3.53 3.34 -44.75
N THR A 46 -2.72 4.31 -45.16
CA THR A 46 -1.44 4.11 -45.85
C THR A 46 -0.39 3.48 -44.93
N PHE A 47 0.66 2.87 -45.49
CA PHE A 47 1.78 2.30 -44.74
C PHE A 47 2.37 3.27 -43.70
N SER A 48 2.56 4.53 -44.11
CA SER A 48 3.10 5.57 -43.22
C SER A 48 2.14 5.88 -42.07
N GLU A 49 0.83 5.91 -42.32
CA GLU A 49 -0.18 6.12 -41.28
C GLU A 49 -0.26 4.92 -40.33
N GLN A 50 -0.09 3.70 -40.84
CA GLN A 50 -0.03 2.49 -40.02
C GLN A 50 1.19 2.52 -39.10
N LEU A 51 2.39 2.83 -39.63
CA LEU A 51 3.61 3.00 -38.82
C LEU A 51 3.47 4.10 -37.76
N GLN A 52 2.91 5.25 -38.13
CA GLN A 52 2.70 6.35 -37.19
C GLN A 52 1.76 5.93 -36.06
N LYS A 53 0.67 5.22 -36.37
CA LYS A 53 -0.27 4.70 -35.37
C LYS A 53 0.36 3.62 -34.49
N THR A 54 1.18 2.73 -35.05
CA THR A 54 1.95 1.75 -34.26
C THR A 54 2.88 2.45 -33.26
N ASN A 55 3.65 3.44 -33.72
CA ASN A 55 4.59 4.17 -32.87
C ASN A 55 3.85 4.97 -31.78
N GLN A 56 2.75 5.64 -32.13
CA GLN A 56 1.93 6.38 -31.16
C GLN A 56 1.32 5.45 -30.11
N ALA A 57 0.73 4.32 -30.52
CA ALA A 57 0.16 3.33 -29.60
C ALA A 57 1.23 2.73 -28.67
N THR A 58 2.44 2.47 -29.20
CA THR A 58 3.59 2.00 -28.40
C THR A 58 4.02 3.03 -27.37
N GLN A 59 4.08 4.31 -27.73
CA GLN A 59 4.44 5.38 -26.79
C GLN A 59 3.39 5.55 -25.68
N LEU A 60 2.10 5.46 -26.03
CA LEU A 60 1.02 5.51 -25.05
C LEU A 60 1.06 4.29 -24.11
N ALA A 61 1.35 3.10 -24.63
CA ALA A 61 1.50 1.89 -23.82
C ALA A 61 2.64 2.02 -22.80
N ASN A 62 3.78 2.60 -23.20
CA ASN A 62 4.90 2.87 -22.30
C ASN A 62 4.53 3.91 -21.23
N ASN A 63 3.80 4.96 -21.58
CA ASN A 63 3.36 5.97 -20.60
C ASN A 63 2.39 5.37 -19.57
N ALA A 64 1.38 4.62 -20.02
CA ALA A 64 0.43 3.92 -19.15
C ALA A 64 1.14 2.93 -18.21
N SER A 65 2.16 2.26 -18.72
CA SER A 65 3.05 1.37 -17.96
C SER A 65 3.81 2.11 -16.85
N VAL A 66 4.42 3.25 -17.16
CA VAL A 66 5.13 4.08 -16.15
C VAL A 66 4.16 4.63 -15.08
N GLU A 67 2.95 5.01 -15.47
CA GLU A 67 1.91 5.45 -14.52
C GLU A 67 1.47 4.32 -13.59
N ALA A 68 1.29 3.11 -14.13
CA ALA A 68 0.95 1.93 -13.33
C ALA A 68 2.03 1.63 -12.27
N GLU A 69 3.32 1.69 -12.63
CA GLU A 69 4.42 1.48 -11.68
C GLU A 69 4.43 2.56 -10.58
N LYS A 70 4.24 3.83 -10.93
CA LYS A 70 4.17 4.91 -9.93
C LYS A 70 3.00 4.74 -8.97
N GLY A 71 1.83 4.38 -9.48
CA GLY A 71 0.66 4.11 -8.64
C GLY A 71 0.90 2.92 -7.72
N TYR A 72 1.57 1.88 -8.22
CA TYR A 72 1.90 0.71 -7.44
C TYR A 72 2.79 1.06 -6.23
N GLN A 73 3.87 1.83 -6.45
CA GLN A 73 4.76 2.26 -5.37
C GLN A 73 4.03 3.08 -4.29
N LYS A 74 3.09 3.95 -4.71
CA LYS A 74 2.23 4.68 -3.77
C LYS A 74 1.32 3.75 -2.97
N ALA A 75 0.68 2.78 -3.61
CA ALA A 75 -0.17 1.80 -2.92
C ALA A 75 0.62 1.02 -1.87
N LEU A 76 1.84 0.60 -2.19
CA LEU A 76 2.74 -0.09 -1.26
C LEU A 76 3.08 0.80 -0.06
N GLN A 77 3.47 2.05 -0.30
CA GLN A 77 3.81 3.00 0.76
C GLN A 77 2.61 3.25 1.69
N GLN A 78 1.42 3.48 1.15
CA GLN A 78 0.20 3.67 1.93
C GLN A 78 -0.16 2.42 2.74
N SER A 79 0.02 1.22 2.18
CA SER A 79 -0.21 -0.04 2.93
C SER A 79 0.75 -0.20 4.11
N LYS A 80 2.01 0.22 3.96
CA LYS A 80 3.01 0.19 5.04
C LYS A 80 2.66 1.18 6.15
N VAL A 81 2.23 2.39 5.78
CA VAL A 81 1.75 3.41 6.73
C VAL A 81 0.54 2.90 7.50
N ALA A 82 -0.45 2.32 6.81
CA ALA A 82 -1.61 1.72 7.47
C ALA A 82 -1.17 0.62 8.46
N ARG A 83 -0.31 -0.31 8.02
CA ARG A 83 0.20 -1.38 8.91
C ARG A 83 0.94 -0.84 10.13
N GLN A 84 1.81 0.16 9.96
CA GLN A 84 2.52 0.80 11.07
C GLN A 84 1.58 1.50 12.05
N ALA A 85 0.55 2.18 11.53
CA ALA A 85 -0.47 2.81 12.36
C ALA A 85 -1.29 1.77 13.14
N PHE A 86 -1.59 0.62 12.53
CA PHE A 86 -2.28 -0.50 13.20
C PHE A 86 -1.38 -1.29 14.17
N SER A 87 -0.05 -1.35 13.96
CA SER A 87 0.89 -2.08 14.82
C SER A 87 1.32 -1.29 16.06
N ASN A 88 1.25 0.04 16.00
CA ASN A 88 1.46 0.87 17.19
C ASN A 88 0.20 0.87 18.06
N PRO A 89 0.33 0.88 19.40
CA PRO A 89 -0.81 1.04 20.27
C PRO A 89 -1.48 2.39 19.97
N MET A 90 -2.64 2.35 19.32
CA MET A 90 -3.41 3.54 18.94
C MET A 90 -3.70 4.36 20.20
N LYS A 91 -3.25 5.61 20.21
CA LYS A 91 -3.34 6.47 21.39
C LYS A 91 -4.66 7.23 21.46
N ASN A 92 -5.40 7.31 20.35
CA ASN A 92 -6.66 8.03 20.26
C ASN A 92 -7.44 7.64 18.98
N ARG A 93 -8.66 8.18 18.86
CA ARG A 93 -9.54 7.98 17.69
C ARG A 93 -8.94 8.52 16.39
N SER A 94 -8.14 9.60 16.44
CA SER A 94 -7.51 10.15 15.25
C SER A 94 -6.48 9.22 14.61
N ASP A 95 -5.80 8.38 15.40
CA ASP A 95 -4.87 7.37 14.89
C ASP A 95 -5.61 6.28 14.08
N LEU A 96 -6.81 5.91 14.53
CA LEU A 96 -7.67 4.96 13.82
C LEU A 96 -8.21 5.54 12.50
N ASP A 97 -8.67 6.79 12.52
CA ASP A 97 -9.16 7.46 11.31
C ASP A 97 -8.04 7.64 10.29
N TYR A 98 -6.82 7.95 10.75
CA TYR A 98 -5.61 8.00 9.92
C TYR A 98 -5.28 6.64 9.29
N ALA A 99 -5.32 5.56 10.08
CA ALA A 99 -5.05 4.21 9.58
C ALA A 99 -6.09 3.76 8.53
N ASN A 100 -7.37 4.05 8.75
CA ASN A 100 -8.46 3.77 7.82
C ASN A 100 -8.36 4.58 6.52
N ALA A 101 -7.95 5.86 6.61
CA ALA A 101 -7.70 6.68 5.44
C ALA A 101 -6.54 6.13 4.60
N ALA A 102 -5.43 5.73 5.24
CA ALA A 102 -4.28 5.12 4.57
C ALA A 102 -4.64 3.78 3.88
N LYS A 103 -5.47 2.95 4.53
CA LYS A 103 -6.02 1.71 3.94
C LYS A 103 -6.85 2.00 2.68
N THR A 104 -7.80 2.92 2.78
CA THR A 104 -8.69 3.31 1.67
C THR A 104 -7.90 3.88 0.49
N ALA A 105 -6.86 4.67 0.77
CA ALA A 105 -5.96 5.20 -0.24
C ALA A 105 -5.16 4.08 -0.94
N ALA A 106 -4.66 3.08 -0.19
CA ALA A 106 -3.96 1.94 -0.76
C ALA A 106 -4.87 1.08 -1.67
N GLU A 107 -6.12 0.84 -1.27
CA GLU A 107 -7.11 0.09 -2.08
C GLU A 107 -7.49 0.84 -3.36
N THR A 108 -7.69 2.15 -3.26
CA THR A 108 -7.99 3.02 -4.41
C THR A 108 -6.85 2.97 -5.43
N GLU A 109 -5.62 3.12 -4.96
CA GLU A 109 -4.45 3.14 -5.83
C GLU A 109 -4.20 1.77 -6.47
N LYS A 110 -4.42 0.67 -5.75
CA LYS A 110 -4.39 -0.69 -6.33
C LYS A 110 -5.37 -0.83 -7.51
N ASN A 111 -6.58 -0.30 -7.36
CA ASN A 111 -7.58 -0.35 -8.43
C ASN A 111 -7.17 0.52 -9.65
N ASN A 112 -6.59 1.69 -9.40
CA ASN A 112 -6.03 2.56 -10.46
C ASN A 112 -4.93 1.85 -11.25
N VAL A 113 -4.02 1.15 -10.57
CA VAL A 113 -2.95 0.38 -11.22
C VAL A 113 -3.51 -0.73 -12.09
N LYS A 114 -4.52 -1.46 -11.62
CA LYS A 114 -5.20 -2.50 -12.42
C LYS A 114 -5.81 -1.92 -13.70
N ALA A 115 -6.47 -0.77 -13.61
CA ALA A 115 -7.04 -0.10 -14.77
C ALA A 115 -5.96 0.32 -15.79
N LYS A 116 -4.84 0.87 -15.31
CA LYS A 116 -3.71 1.30 -16.15
C LYS A 116 -2.99 0.13 -16.84
N LEU A 117 -2.91 -1.02 -16.18
CA LEU A 117 -2.36 -2.24 -16.79
C LEU A 117 -3.27 -2.75 -17.93
N GLU A 118 -4.59 -2.73 -17.75
CA GLU A 118 -5.51 -3.11 -18.82
C GLU A 118 -5.49 -2.11 -19.99
N GLU A 119 -5.33 -0.82 -19.72
CA GLU A 119 -5.09 0.21 -20.75
C GLU A 119 -3.83 -0.09 -21.56
N ALA A 120 -2.71 -0.40 -20.90
CA ALA A 120 -1.46 -0.76 -21.57
C ALA A 120 -1.59 -2.00 -22.47
N LYS A 121 -2.28 -3.06 -21.99
CA LYS A 121 -2.56 -4.28 -22.78
C LYS A 121 -3.38 -3.99 -24.04
N ALA A 122 -4.41 -3.15 -23.92
CA ALA A 122 -5.24 -2.76 -25.06
C ALA A 122 -4.41 -1.99 -26.11
N LEU A 123 -3.53 -1.09 -25.67
CA LEU A 123 -2.66 -0.31 -26.55
C LEU A 123 -1.60 -1.16 -27.26
N VAL A 124 -0.99 -2.14 -26.58
CA VAL A 124 -0.08 -3.13 -27.20
C VAL A 124 -0.82 -3.96 -28.25
N THR A 125 -2.03 -4.43 -27.95
CA THR A 125 -2.87 -5.18 -28.90
C THR A 125 -3.19 -4.35 -30.15
N LEU A 126 -3.49 -3.07 -29.96
CA LEU A 126 -3.73 -2.14 -31.06
C LEU A 126 -2.47 -1.88 -31.90
N ALA A 127 -1.31 -1.72 -31.25
CA ALA A 127 -0.02 -1.56 -31.91
C ALA A 127 0.34 -2.79 -32.75
N GLN A 128 0.13 -4.00 -32.22
CA GLN A 128 0.32 -5.26 -32.97
C GLN A 128 -0.57 -5.32 -34.21
N LYS A 129 -1.86 -4.98 -34.09
CA LYS A 129 -2.77 -4.96 -35.23
C LYS A 129 -2.31 -4.01 -36.35
N HIS A 130 -1.79 -2.84 -36.00
CA HIS A 130 -1.25 -1.89 -36.98
C HIS A 130 0.07 -2.37 -37.59
N TYR A 131 0.92 -3.02 -36.79
CA TYR A 131 2.15 -3.66 -37.26
C TYR A 131 1.86 -4.78 -38.27
N ASP A 132 0.93 -5.68 -37.98
CA ASP A 132 0.59 -6.81 -38.87
C ASP A 132 0.05 -6.32 -40.22
N ALA A 133 -0.74 -5.23 -40.21
CA ALA A 133 -1.21 -4.59 -41.42
C ALA A 133 -0.06 -4.00 -42.24
N ALA A 134 0.90 -3.34 -41.58
CA ALA A 134 2.08 -2.78 -42.23
C ALA A 134 2.98 -3.87 -42.80
N GLU A 135 3.19 -4.96 -42.07
CA GLU A 135 3.94 -6.13 -42.54
C GLU A 135 3.31 -6.73 -43.80
N LYS A 136 1.99 -6.86 -43.84
CA LYS A 136 1.27 -7.35 -45.03
C LYS A 136 1.53 -6.46 -46.25
N GLN A 137 1.59 -5.14 -46.07
CA GLN A 137 1.92 -4.20 -47.14
C GLN A 137 3.38 -4.33 -47.59
N VAL A 138 4.33 -4.53 -46.67
CA VAL A 138 5.74 -4.79 -47.03
C VAL A 138 5.87 -6.07 -47.84
N ARG A 139 5.24 -7.16 -47.40
CA ARG A 139 5.28 -8.45 -48.14
C ARG A 139 4.68 -8.30 -49.54
N LYS A 140 3.60 -7.53 -49.69
CA LYS A 140 3.02 -7.23 -51.01
C LYS A 140 4.01 -6.46 -51.89
N ALA A 141 4.62 -5.40 -51.38
CA ALA A 141 5.60 -4.59 -52.13
C ALA A 141 6.84 -5.41 -52.53
N GLN A 142 7.31 -6.31 -51.66
CA GLN A 142 8.40 -7.25 -51.99
C GLN A 142 8.00 -8.21 -53.12
N GLN A 143 6.79 -8.76 -53.08
CA GLN A 143 6.28 -9.64 -54.13
C GLN A 143 6.11 -8.90 -55.47
N GLU A 144 5.65 -7.65 -55.45
CA GLU A 144 5.57 -6.77 -56.61
C GLU A 144 6.97 -6.49 -57.20
N ALA A 145 7.98 -6.23 -56.36
CA ALA A 145 9.37 -6.04 -56.80
C ALA A 145 9.94 -7.30 -57.48
N ILE A 146 9.65 -8.49 -56.94
CA ILE A 146 10.04 -9.78 -57.53
C ILE A 146 9.37 -9.96 -58.90
N ASN A 147 8.06 -9.70 -58.97
CA ASN A 147 7.30 -9.80 -60.23
C ASN A 147 7.82 -8.83 -61.29
N ALA A 148 8.09 -7.57 -60.92
CA ALA A 148 8.64 -6.56 -61.81
C ALA A 148 10.04 -6.95 -62.34
N THR A 149 10.89 -7.52 -61.48
CA THR A 149 12.22 -8.01 -61.88
C THR A 149 12.11 -9.13 -62.92
N LYS A 150 11.20 -10.10 -62.71
CA LYS A 150 10.95 -11.18 -63.68
C LYS A 150 10.43 -10.67 -65.02
N VAL A 151 9.52 -9.70 -64.99
CA VAL A 151 8.97 -9.05 -66.20
C VAL A 151 10.09 -8.34 -66.98
N ALA A 152 10.94 -7.56 -66.29
CA ALA A 152 12.07 -6.88 -66.93
C ALA A 152 13.08 -7.85 -67.56
N GLN A 153 13.38 -8.96 -66.87
CA GLN A 153 14.23 -10.01 -67.41
C GLN A 153 13.66 -10.63 -68.69
N GLN A 154 12.36 -10.92 -68.71
CA GLN A 154 11.70 -11.46 -69.90
C GLN A 154 11.58 -10.46 -71.04
N HIS A 155 11.34 -9.18 -70.74
CA HIS A 155 11.32 -8.11 -71.73
C HIS A 155 12.68 -7.96 -72.42
N ASN A 156 13.77 -7.97 -71.65
CA ASN A 156 15.13 -7.83 -72.18
C ASN A 156 15.64 -9.06 -72.94
N GLN A 157 15.03 -10.24 -72.75
CA GLN A 157 15.42 -11.48 -73.42
C GLN A 157 14.81 -11.67 -74.82
N ASN A 158 13.90 -10.77 -75.29
CA ASN A 158 13.28 -10.83 -76.63
C ASN A 158 12.67 -12.21 -77.00
N THR A 159 12.25 -13.02 -76.03
CA THR A 159 11.75 -14.38 -76.27
C THR A 159 10.23 -14.42 -76.49
N LEU A 160 9.81 -14.55 -77.75
CA LEU A 160 8.58 -15.27 -78.13
C LEU A 160 8.96 -16.77 -78.14
N PRO A 161 8.45 -17.70 -77.30
CA PRO A 161 7.24 -17.69 -76.48
C PRO A 161 7.46 -18.37 -75.09
N ILE A 162 8.03 -17.70 -74.09
CA ILE A 162 8.06 -18.23 -72.70
C ILE A 162 6.95 -17.56 -71.86
N VAL A 163 5.72 -17.62 -72.38
CA VAL A 163 4.53 -17.11 -71.68
C VAL A 163 3.93 -18.18 -70.74
N GLN A 164 4.41 -19.43 -70.83
CA GLN A 164 3.75 -20.56 -70.17
C GLN A 164 3.88 -20.58 -68.63
N ASN A 165 4.94 -19.98 -68.06
CA ASN A 165 5.21 -20.04 -66.61
C ASN A 165 4.99 -18.72 -65.84
N LEU A 166 4.46 -17.68 -66.47
CA LEU A 166 4.11 -16.45 -65.77
C LEU A 166 2.77 -16.60 -65.05
N THR A 167 2.69 -16.07 -63.84
CA THR A 167 1.40 -15.91 -63.14
C THR A 167 0.51 -14.92 -63.91
N PRO A 168 -0.82 -14.98 -63.74
CA PRO A 168 -1.74 -14.03 -64.39
C PRO A 168 -1.36 -12.55 -64.15
N GLU A 169 -0.92 -12.21 -62.94
CA GLU A 169 -0.42 -10.87 -62.60
C GLU A 169 0.86 -10.51 -63.36
N GLN A 170 1.83 -11.43 -63.46
CA GLN A 170 3.06 -11.20 -64.20
C GLN A 170 2.80 -11.06 -65.71
N LYS A 171 1.82 -11.79 -66.27
CA LYS A 171 1.38 -11.65 -67.66
C LYS A 171 0.78 -10.26 -67.93
N SER A 172 -0.12 -9.81 -67.06
CA SER A 172 -0.73 -8.48 -67.16
C SER A 172 0.31 -7.36 -67.06
N LEU A 173 1.28 -7.48 -66.14
CA LEU A 173 2.39 -6.55 -66.02
C LEU A 173 3.30 -6.55 -67.26
N LEU A 174 3.61 -7.72 -67.81
CA LEU A 174 4.42 -7.84 -69.03
C LEU A 174 3.71 -7.20 -70.23
N GLU A 175 2.40 -7.44 -70.42
CA GLU A 175 1.61 -6.80 -71.47
C GLU A 175 1.59 -5.28 -71.34
N ALA A 176 1.43 -4.76 -70.12
CA ALA A 176 1.48 -3.33 -69.84
C ALA A 176 2.88 -2.70 -70.08
N SER A 177 3.95 -3.48 -69.88
CA SER A 177 5.33 -3.00 -70.03
C SER A 177 5.78 -2.81 -71.49
N ARG A 178 5.09 -3.41 -72.46
CA ARG A 178 5.45 -3.39 -73.91
C ARG A 178 5.45 -2.00 -74.56
N THR A 179 4.96 -0.97 -73.87
CA THR A 179 4.94 0.42 -74.31
C THR A 179 6.11 1.26 -73.78
N LEU A 180 6.99 0.67 -72.95
CA LEU A 180 8.12 1.34 -72.30
C LEU A 180 9.45 0.83 -72.86
N SER A 181 10.48 1.68 -72.82
CA SER A 181 11.85 1.25 -73.13
C SER A 181 12.44 0.38 -72.01
N SER A 182 13.40 -0.48 -72.35
CA SER A 182 14.12 -1.31 -71.36
C SER A 182 14.77 -0.49 -70.24
N GLU A 183 15.22 0.72 -70.54
CA GLU A 183 15.83 1.64 -69.57
C GLU A 183 14.80 2.18 -68.58
N GLU A 184 13.61 2.55 -69.04
CA GLU A 184 12.49 2.96 -68.19
C GLU A 184 11.97 1.82 -67.31
N ILE A 185 11.92 0.59 -67.84
CA ILE A 185 11.55 -0.61 -67.09
C ILE A 185 12.57 -0.88 -65.98
N ASN A 186 13.86 -0.87 -66.30
CA ASN A 186 14.93 -1.11 -65.31
C ASN A 186 14.93 -0.04 -64.22
N LYS A 187 14.73 1.24 -64.57
CA LYS A 187 14.60 2.34 -63.60
C LYS A 187 13.43 2.12 -62.63
N LYS A 188 12.26 1.71 -63.14
CA LYS A 188 11.09 1.40 -62.30
C LYS A 188 11.31 0.19 -61.39
N VAL A 189 12.03 -0.83 -61.85
CA VAL A 189 12.39 -2.00 -61.02
C VAL A 189 13.29 -1.58 -59.86
N GLU A 190 14.33 -0.80 -60.12
CA GLU A 190 15.25 -0.33 -59.07
C GLU A 190 14.56 0.61 -58.07
N GLU A 191 13.67 1.48 -58.54
CA GLU A 191 12.84 2.31 -57.67
C GLU A 191 11.90 1.47 -56.78
N THR A 192 11.25 0.44 -57.33
CA THR A 192 10.38 -0.48 -56.57
C THR A 192 11.16 -1.26 -55.51
N LYS A 193 12.37 -1.74 -55.84
CA LYS A 193 13.26 -2.41 -54.87
C LYS A 193 13.70 -1.47 -53.76
N ARG A 194 14.04 -0.22 -54.09
CA ARG A 194 14.41 0.81 -53.10
C ARG A 194 13.27 1.04 -52.12
N VAL A 195 12.05 1.26 -52.61
CA VAL A 195 10.86 1.48 -51.75
C VAL A 195 10.62 0.26 -50.85
N ALA A 196 10.66 -0.96 -51.37
CA ALA A 196 10.50 -2.17 -50.56
C ALA A 196 11.57 -2.31 -49.46
N THR A 197 12.82 -1.90 -49.76
CA THR A 197 13.93 -1.92 -48.80
C THR A 197 13.74 -0.87 -47.70
N GLU A 198 13.36 0.36 -48.06
CA GLU A 198 13.05 1.44 -47.10
C GLU A 198 11.87 1.06 -46.19
N MET A 199 10.80 0.51 -46.75
CA MET A 199 9.66 0.01 -45.98
C MET A 199 10.07 -1.11 -45.00
N SER A 200 10.92 -2.05 -45.44
CA SER A 200 11.43 -3.13 -44.59
C SER A 200 12.27 -2.59 -43.43
N SER A 201 13.11 -1.58 -43.69
CA SER A 201 13.91 -0.92 -42.64
C SER A 201 13.04 -0.21 -41.61
N GLN A 202 11.97 0.46 -42.02
CA GLN A 202 11.04 1.14 -41.10
C GLN A 202 10.21 0.14 -40.29
N LEU A 203 9.77 -0.96 -40.91
CA LEU A 203 9.08 -2.04 -40.22
C LEU A 203 9.97 -2.65 -39.11
N ALA A 204 11.26 -2.84 -39.38
CA ALA A 204 12.21 -3.34 -38.37
C ALA A 204 12.35 -2.39 -37.15
N LEU A 205 12.27 -1.07 -37.36
CA LEU A 205 12.27 -0.11 -36.25
C LEU A 205 10.97 -0.19 -35.43
N ALA A 206 9.82 -0.33 -36.09
CA ALA A 206 8.54 -0.51 -35.41
C ALA A 206 8.47 -1.84 -34.64
N ALA A 207 9.03 -2.93 -35.18
CA ALA A 207 9.14 -4.22 -34.50
C ALA A 207 9.93 -4.10 -33.17
N ARG A 208 11.05 -3.37 -33.18
CA ARG A 208 11.84 -3.10 -31.97
C ARG A 208 11.06 -2.28 -30.94
N ALA A 209 10.30 -1.28 -31.40
CA ALA A 209 9.48 -0.46 -30.51
C ALA A 209 8.36 -1.28 -29.85
N LEU A 210 7.67 -2.13 -30.64
CA LEU A 210 6.63 -3.03 -30.15
C LEU A 210 7.17 -4.04 -29.14
N SER A 211 8.32 -4.66 -29.44
CA SER A 211 8.99 -5.60 -28.53
C SER A 211 9.33 -4.94 -27.19
N LYS A 212 9.81 -3.69 -27.18
CA LYS A 212 10.06 -2.94 -25.95
C LYS A 212 8.77 -2.71 -25.14
N ALA A 213 7.66 -2.38 -25.79
CA ALA A 213 6.39 -2.18 -25.09
C ALA A 213 5.82 -3.49 -24.54
N GLN A 214 5.96 -4.60 -25.27
CA GLN A 214 5.59 -5.94 -24.78
C GLN A 214 6.43 -6.34 -23.56
N GLN A 215 7.73 -6.05 -23.58
CA GLN A 215 8.61 -6.31 -22.43
C GLN A 215 8.21 -5.47 -21.22
N ALA A 216 8.00 -4.16 -21.39
CA ALA A 216 7.57 -3.28 -20.29
C ALA A 216 6.23 -3.73 -19.67
N GLN A 217 5.28 -4.16 -20.51
CA GLN A 217 4.00 -4.71 -20.06
C GLN A 217 4.19 -6.00 -19.23
N ALA A 218 5.09 -6.90 -19.66
CA ALA A 218 5.37 -8.16 -18.96
C ALA A 218 6.08 -7.91 -17.62
N GLU A 219 7.07 -7.02 -17.59
CA GLU A 219 7.80 -6.64 -16.37
C GLU A 219 6.84 -6.06 -15.32
N ILE A 220 5.90 -5.19 -15.71
CA ILE A 220 4.90 -4.64 -14.79
C ILE A 220 3.94 -5.71 -14.30
N ALA A 221 3.47 -6.61 -15.18
CA ALA A 221 2.61 -7.71 -14.75
C ALA A 221 3.30 -8.62 -13.72
N GLN A 222 4.61 -8.86 -13.91
CA GLN A 222 5.43 -9.62 -12.97
C GLN A 222 5.64 -8.86 -11.66
N HIS A 223 5.97 -7.57 -11.71
CA HIS A 223 6.05 -6.71 -10.52
C HIS A 223 4.72 -6.68 -9.75
N LEU A 224 3.59 -6.62 -10.46
CA LEU A 224 2.27 -6.65 -9.84
C LEU A 224 2.00 -7.97 -9.13
N ASN A 225 2.36 -9.11 -9.73
CA ASN A 225 2.16 -10.43 -9.13
C ASN A 225 3.07 -10.64 -7.92
N ASN A 226 4.38 -10.40 -8.06
CA ASN A 226 5.35 -10.61 -6.98
C ASN A 226 5.08 -9.74 -5.73
N THR A 227 4.38 -8.63 -5.93
CA THR A 227 4.23 -7.60 -4.92
C THR A 227 2.76 -7.35 -4.52
N ASN A 228 1.81 -8.03 -5.17
CA ASN A 228 0.41 -8.15 -4.72
C ASN A 228 0.31 -8.97 -3.43
N ASP A 229 1.14 -10.01 -3.26
CA ASP A 229 1.12 -10.85 -2.07
C ASP A 229 1.49 -10.06 -0.81
N PRO A 230 2.54 -9.22 -0.79
CA PRO A 230 2.82 -8.30 0.32
C PRO A 230 1.69 -7.31 0.61
N ILE A 231 1.08 -6.68 -0.40
CA ILE A 231 -0.02 -5.72 -0.19
C ILE A 231 -1.26 -6.46 0.34
N ALA A 232 -1.58 -7.62 -0.22
CA ALA A 232 -2.69 -8.46 0.22
C ALA A 232 -2.45 -8.99 1.64
N ALA A 233 -1.24 -9.42 1.98
CA ALA A 233 -0.86 -9.84 3.33
C ALA A 233 -0.96 -8.68 4.33
N ASN A 234 -0.47 -7.49 3.97
CA ASN A 234 -0.61 -6.28 4.79
C ASN A 234 -2.10 -5.95 4.99
N LEU A 235 -2.91 -5.89 3.94
CA LEU A 235 -4.34 -5.62 4.03
C LEU A 235 -5.11 -6.71 4.81
N LYS A 236 -4.73 -7.98 4.66
CA LYS A 236 -5.35 -9.11 5.37
C LYS A 236 -5.00 -9.12 6.85
N SER A 237 -3.77 -8.74 7.21
CA SER A 237 -3.39 -8.50 8.62
C SER A 237 -4.17 -7.34 9.24
N THR A 238 -4.57 -6.33 8.44
CA THR A 238 -5.46 -5.24 8.91
C THR A 238 -6.95 -5.60 8.97
N ASN A 239 -7.37 -6.74 8.41
CA ASN A 239 -8.75 -7.26 8.50
C ASN A 239 -8.96 -8.22 9.69
N LEU A 240 -7.96 -8.39 10.56
CA LEU A 240 -8.10 -9.18 11.79
C LEU A 240 -8.97 -8.52 12.86
N VAL A 241 -9.54 -7.33 12.61
CA VAL A 241 -10.59 -6.75 13.46
C VAL A 241 -11.84 -6.51 12.63
N ASN A 242 -12.83 -7.41 12.79
CA ASN A 242 -14.16 -7.27 12.22
C ASN A 242 -14.79 -5.94 12.75
N PRO A 243 -15.34 -5.05 11.91
CA PRO A 243 -15.91 -3.77 12.35
C PRO A 243 -17.01 -3.90 13.41
N LYS A 244 -17.73 -5.03 13.44
CA LYS A 244 -18.69 -5.35 14.49
C LYS A 244 -17.98 -5.66 15.81
N VAL A 245 -16.92 -6.45 15.76
CA VAL A 245 -16.03 -6.75 16.91
C VAL A 245 -15.34 -5.48 17.39
N LEU A 246 -14.94 -4.56 16.50
CA LEU A 246 -14.35 -3.27 16.88
C LEU A 246 -15.35 -2.40 17.66
N ARG A 247 -16.60 -2.25 17.18
CA ARG A 247 -17.63 -1.49 17.90
C ARG A 247 -18.04 -2.16 19.21
N GLU A 248 -18.18 -3.48 19.22
CA GLU A 248 -18.46 -4.25 20.43
C GLU A 248 -17.29 -4.15 21.42
N SER A 249 -16.04 -4.09 20.95
CA SER A 249 -14.84 -3.87 21.77
C SER A 249 -14.71 -2.42 22.26
N GLU A 250 -15.12 -1.42 21.48
CA GLU A 250 -15.14 -0.01 21.91
C GLU A 250 -16.21 0.20 22.99
N GLN A 251 -17.39 -0.40 22.81
CA GLN A 251 -18.46 -0.38 23.82
C GLN A 251 -18.07 -1.17 25.08
N SER A 252 -17.51 -2.37 24.93
CA SER A 252 -17.03 -3.18 26.06
C SER A 252 -15.89 -2.48 26.81
N LEU A 253 -14.96 -1.82 26.08
CA LEU A 253 -13.91 -1.01 26.68
C LEU A 253 -14.50 0.16 27.46
N LYS A 254 -15.47 0.87 26.88
CA LYS A 254 -16.16 1.97 27.54
C LYS A 254 -16.87 1.53 28.81
N GLU A 255 -17.58 0.40 28.77
CA GLU A 255 -18.24 -0.20 29.93
C GLU A 255 -17.22 -0.62 31.00
N SER A 256 -16.17 -1.35 30.64
CA SER A 256 -15.12 -1.79 31.59
C SER A 256 -14.35 -0.65 32.23
N LYS A 257 -14.33 0.53 31.58
CA LYS A 257 -13.61 1.73 32.02
C LYS A 257 -14.54 2.84 32.53
N THR A 258 -15.78 2.51 32.89
CA THR A 258 -16.69 3.47 33.53
C THR A 258 -16.58 3.40 35.06
N LEU A 259 -16.34 4.56 35.67
CA LEU A 259 -16.39 4.75 37.12
C LEU A 259 -17.79 5.21 37.53
N HIS A 260 -18.36 4.54 38.52
CA HIS A 260 -19.62 4.95 39.16
C HIS A 260 -19.31 5.53 40.54
N ILE A 261 -19.46 6.85 40.69
CA ILE A 261 -19.18 7.58 41.93
C ILE A 261 -20.44 8.33 42.34
N GLY A 262 -21.19 7.76 43.28
CA GLY A 262 -22.53 8.25 43.61
C GLY A 262 -23.45 8.21 42.39
N ILE A 263 -23.98 9.36 41.98
CA ILE A 263 -24.82 9.51 40.78
C ILE A 263 -24.02 9.82 39.50
N HIS A 264 -22.70 9.94 39.60
CA HIS A 264 -21.84 10.32 38.48
C HIS A 264 -21.25 9.10 37.79
N GLU A 265 -21.40 9.07 36.46
CA GLU A 265 -20.72 8.12 35.60
C GLU A 265 -19.57 8.83 34.87
N ILE A 266 -18.35 8.31 35.04
CA ILE A 266 -17.15 8.87 34.43
C ILE A 266 -16.49 7.77 33.60
N SER A 267 -16.67 7.85 32.29
CA SER A 267 -16.01 6.96 31.33
C SER A 267 -14.56 7.38 31.12
N LEU A 268 -13.61 6.57 31.62
CA LEU A 268 -12.19 6.80 31.38
C LEU A 268 -11.77 6.49 29.93
N ALA A 269 -12.63 5.86 29.14
CA ALA A 269 -12.39 5.69 27.71
C ALA A 269 -12.50 7.01 26.93
N ASP A 270 -13.24 7.99 27.47
CA ASP A 270 -13.42 9.32 26.86
C ASP A 270 -12.43 10.37 27.41
N GLU A 271 -11.65 10.02 28.44
CA GLU A 271 -10.69 10.92 29.10
C GLU A 271 -9.26 10.69 28.56
N ASN A 272 -8.38 11.69 28.67
CA ASN A 272 -6.99 11.57 28.26
C ASN A 272 -6.25 10.50 29.07
N PHE A 273 -5.25 9.86 28.45
CA PHE A 273 -4.33 8.97 29.15
C PHE A 273 -3.42 9.74 30.12
N GLY A 274 -3.00 9.04 31.17
CA GLY A 274 -2.17 9.59 32.23
C GLY A 274 -2.98 10.12 33.41
N TYR A 275 -2.32 10.94 34.22
CA TYR A 275 -2.88 11.47 35.45
C TYR A 275 -3.86 12.63 35.18
N PHE A 276 -5.02 12.59 35.82
CA PHE A 276 -5.93 13.73 35.85
C PHE A 276 -6.73 13.79 37.16
N THR A 277 -7.31 14.95 37.42
CA THR A 277 -8.21 15.20 38.55
C THR A 277 -9.55 15.73 38.08
N LYS A 278 -10.64 15.31 38.73
CA LYS A 278 -11.99 15.78 38.43
C LYS A 278 -12.72 16.13 39.72
N ASP A 279 -13.28 17.33 39.77
CA ASP A 279 -14.09 17.75 40.91
C ASP A 279 -15.45 17.03 40.88
N ILE A 280 -15.85 16.48 42.02
CA ILE A 280 -17.13 15.79 42.21
C ILE A 280 -17.76 16.36 43.49
N GLU A 281 -18.64 17.34 43.33
CA GLU A 281 -19.25 18.07 44.46
C GLU A 281 -18.19 18.62 45.45
N ASN A 282 -18.22 18.18 46.71
CA ASN A 282 -17.25 18.52 47.76
C ASN A 282 -16.05 17.57 47.82
N LYS A 283 -15.93 16.64 46.86
CA LYS A 283 -14.85 15.67 46.72
C LYS A 283 -14.02 15.95 45.47
N GLN A 284 -12.89 15.28 45.38
CA GLN A 284 -12.04 15.26 44.19
C GLN A 284 -11.69 13.81 43.85
N LEU A 285 -11.93 13.45 42.59
CA LEU A 285 -11.45 12.22 42.01
C LEU A 285 -10.03 12.45 41.47
N LYS A 286 -9.10 11.58 41.83
CA LYS A 286 -7.76 11.49 41.25
C LYS A 286 -7.64 10.16 40.52
N VAL A 287 -7.21 10.19 39.26
CA VAL A 287 -7.12 9.00 38.40
C VAL A 287 -5.81 8.99 37.65
N TYR A 288 -5.27 7.79 37.44
CA TYR A 288 -4.31 7.51 36.39
C TYR A 288 -4.94 6.57 35.37
N ASN A 289 -5.10 7.08 34.15
CA ASN A 289 -5.82 6.42 33.06
C ASN A 289 -4.84 5.75 32.09
N LEU A 290 -4.97 4.45 31.87
CA LEU A 290 -4.18 3.66 30.92
C LEU A 290 -5.04 3.27 29.70
N GLY A 291 -4.48 2.51 28.76
CA GLY A 291 -5.19 2.09 27.55
C GLY A 291 -6.39 1.22 27.87
N TYR A 292 -6.19 0.20 28.70
CA TYR A 292 -7.20 -0.83 29.01
C TYR A 292 -7.74 -0.74 30.43
N SER A 293 -7.05 -0.02 31.31
CA SER A 293 -7.37 0.06 32.72
C SER A 293 -7.25 1.46 33.29
N GLY A 294 -7.64 1.60 34.53
CA GLY A 294 -7.42 2.82 35.30
C GLY A 294 -7.42 2.51 36.78
N VAL A 295 -6.70 3.33 37.51
CA VAL A 295 -6.75 3.33 38.98
C VAL A 295 -7.08 4.73 39.44
N GLY A 296 -7.96 4.84 40.41
CA GLY A 296 -8.34 6.12 40.97
C GLY A 296 -8.96 6.00 42.34
N TYR A 297 -9.06 7.12 43.02
CA TYR A 297 -9.68 7.20 44.33
C TYR A 297 -10.26 8.59 44.56
N VAL A 298 -11.26 8.63 45.44
CA VAL A 298 -12.04 9.83 45.76
C VAL A 298 -11.64 10.33 47.14
N LEU A 299 -11.26 11.60 47.20
CA LEU A 299 -10.83 12.28 48.43
C LEU A 299 -11.74 13.45 48.76
N SER A 300 -11.77 13.84 50.03
CA SER A 300 -12.21 15.17 50.41
C SER A 300 -11.26 16.22 49.82
N LYS A 301 -11.79 17.36 49.36
CA LYS A 301 -10.96 18.48 48.87
C LYS A 301 -9.97 19.00 49.91
N ASN A 302 -10.25 18.78 51.19
CA ASN A 302 -9.40 19.18 52.31
C ASN A 302 -8.58 18.01 52.88
N ALA A 303 -8.32 16.97 52.10
CA ALA A 303 -7.49 15.85 52.53
C ALA A 303 -6.09 16.35 52.95
N GLN A 304 -5.65 15.90 54.11
CA GLN A 304 -4.35 16.22 54.68
C GLN A 304 -3.46 14.98 54.71
N THR A 305 -2.17 15.21 54.57
CA THR A 305 -1.14 14.17 54.67
C THR A 305 -0.18 14.50 55.80
N ASP A 306 0.43 13.48 56.39
CA ASP A 306 1.58 13.65 57.26
C ASP A 306 2.84 14.01 56.45
N GLU A 307 3.96 14.16 57.16
CA GLU A 307 5.27 14.49 56.57
C GLU A 307 5.86 13.36 55.70
N TYR A 308 5.31 12.16 55.77
CA TYR A 308 5.67 11.01 54.93
C TYR A 308 4.71 10.85 53.74
N GLY A 309 3.75 11.76 53.64
CA GLY A 309 2.69 11.79 52.65
C GLY A 309 1.47 10.93 53.02
N GLN A 310 1.49 10.14 54.09
CA GLN A 310 0.36 9.28 54.46
C GLN A 310 -0.88 10.11 54.78
N LEU A 311 -2.05 9.58 54.41
CA LEU A 311 -3.31 10.26 54.66
C LEU A 311 -3.66 10.32 56.15
N LEU A 312 -3.95 11.52 56.66
CA LEU A 312 -4.44 11.71 58.03
C LEU A 312 -5.93 11.33 58.17
N HIS A 313 -6.66 11.28 57.05
CA HIS A 313 -8.08 10.94 56.99
C HIS A 313 -8.30 9.85 55.93
N ASN A 314 -9.24 8.94 56.19
CA ASN A 314 -9.52 7.84 55.28
C ASN A 314 -10.01 8.31 53.90
N VAL A 315 -9.61 7.56 52.87
CA VAL A 315 -10.15 7.70 51.51
C VAL A 315 -11.62 7.32 51.49
N VAL A 316 -12.40 8.09 50.74
CA VAL A 316 -13.85 7.91 50.65
C VAL A 316 -14.17 6.68 49.82
N GLU A 317 -13.58 6.58 48.63
CA GLU A 317 -13.78 5.46 47.70
C GLU A 317 -12.51 5.17 46.88
N ARG A 318 -12.32 3.91 46.48
CA ARG A 318 -11.19 3.44 45.66
C ARG A 318 -11.71 2.64 44.48
N HIS A 319 -11.14 2.84 43.31
CA HIS A 319 -11.61 2.28 42.06
C HIS A 319 -10.45 1.72 41.22
N LYS A 320 -10.46 0.39 40.99
CA LYS A 320 -9.64 -0.28 39.97
C LYS A 320 -10.57 -0.71 38.86
N ILE A 321 -10.39 -0.20 37.65
CA ILE A 321 -11.26 -0.50 36.50
C ILE A 321 -10.48 -1.08 35.32
N GLY A 322 -11.20 -1.58 34.34
CA GLY A 322 -10.67 -2.35 33.22
C GLY A 322 -10.73 -3.86 33.46
N GLU A 323 -10.67 -4.61 32.37
CA GLU A 323 -10.79 -6.07 32.39
C GLU A 323 -9.57 -6.75 33.01
N THR A 324 -9.83 -7.86 33.70
CA THR A 324 -8.78 -8.69 34.27
C THR A 324 -8.04 -9.41 33.15
N ALA A 325 -6.71 -9.30 33.11
CA ALA A 325 -5.90 -10.00 32.11
C ALA A 325 -5.91 -11.50 32.36
N ASN A 326 -5.86 -12.32 31.31
CA ASN A 326 -5.30 -13.66 31.43
C ASN A 326 -3.77 -13.56 31.56
N LEU A 327 -3.18 -14.29 32.50
CA LEU A 327 -1.73 -14.22 32.73
C LEU A 327 -0.95 -15.09 31.74
N PRO A 328 0.22 -14.62 31.28
CA PRO A 328 1.20 -15.48 30.61
C PRO A 328 1.55 -16.69 31.49
N THR A 329 1.89 -17.82 30.88
CA THR A 329 2.38 -19.00 31.59
C THR A 329 3.88 -18.95 31.86
N GLU A 330 4.61 -18.11 31.12
CA GLU A 330 6.05 -17.93 31.21
C GLU A 330 6.45 -16.50 30.80
N GLY A 331 7.72 -16.16 31.00
CA GLY A 331 8.28 -14.85 30.64
C GLY A 331 8.30 -13.84 31.80
N THR A 332 9.12 -12.80 31.64
CA THR A 332 9.29 -11.72 32.61
C THR A 332 8.92 -10.39 31.98
N PHE A 333 8.05 -9.64 32.65
CA PHE A 333 7.56 -8.34 32.21
C PHE A 333 8.02 -7.30 33.21
N THR A 334 8.54 -6.18 32.70
CA THR A 334 8.84 -5.00 33.51
C THR A 334 7.82 -3.93 33.17
N TYR A 335 7.15 -3.40 34.18
CA TYR A 335 6.12 -2.37 34.07
C TYR A 335 6.68 -1.05 34.58
N TYR A 336 6.49 0.00 33.78
CA TYR A 336 6.82 1.36 34.16
C TYR A 336 5.56 2.22 34.20
N GLY A 337 5.49 3.12 35.18
CA GLY A 337 4.40 4.08 35.24
C GLY A 337 4.48 4.99 36.44
N GLN A 338 3.32 5.26 37.02
CA GLN A 338 3.15 6.31 38.02
C GLN A 338 2.59 5.73 39.31
N SER A 339 3.10 6.23 40.42
CA SER A 339 2.51 6.14 41.74
C SER A 339 2.03 7.53 42.17
N PHE A 340 0.88 7.60 42.82
CA PHE A 340 0.27 8.85 43.24
C PHE A 340 -0.62 8.66 44.46
N GLY A 341 -0.45 9.55 45.44
CA GLY A 341 -1.23 9.59 46.67
C GLY A 341 -2.05 10.88 46.75
N ALA A 342 -2.65 11.16 47.90
CA ALA A 342 -3.47 12.36 48.06
C ALA A 342 -2.71 13.65 47.73
N LYS A 343 -1.48 13.73 48.22
CA LYS A 343 -0.55 14.82 47.95
C LYS A 343 0.85 14.32 47.61
N THR A 344 0.94 13.16 46.97
CA THR A 344 2.22 12.60 46.53
C THR A 344 2.19 12.15 45.08
N ASP A 345 3.35 12.22 44.44
CA ASP A 345 3.65 11.63 43.14
C ASP A 345 4.99 10.87 43.22
N GLY A 346 5.13 9.81 42.43
CA GLY A 346 6.34 9.00 42.31
C GLY A 346 6.31 8.11 41.06
N VAL A 347 7.43 7.50 40.72
CA VAL A 347 7.59 6.66 39.52
C VAL A 347 7.52 5.19 39.92
N LEU A 348 6.68 4.41 39.25
CA LEU A 348 6.57 2.97 39.45
C LEU A 348 7.52 2.21 38.52
N MET A 349 8.27 1.27 39.07
CA MET A 349 8.86 0.15 38.34
C MET A 349 8.41 -1.16 39.03
N LEU A 350 7.78 -2.06 38.30
CA LEU A 350 7.32 -3.35 38.82
C LEU A 350 7.74 -4.46 37.88
N LYS A 351 8.31 -5.55 38.39
CA LYS A 351 8.75 -6.70 37.62
C LYS A 351 7.88 -7.89 37.97
N ALA A 352 7.28 -8.53 36.97
CA ALA A 352 6.52 -9.76 37.12
C ALA A 352 7.19 -10.89 36.34
N ASP A 353 7.54 -11.97 37.04
CA ASP A 353 8.00 -13.22 36.46
C ASP A 353 6.84 -14.22 36.49
N PHE A 354 6.22 -14.43 35.34
CA PHE A 354 5.06 -15.29 35.21
C PHE A 354 5.42 -16.78 35.26
N GLY A 355 6.65 -17.15 34.88
CA GLY A 355 7.14 -18.52 34.95
C GLY A 355 7.34 -18.97 36.40
N ASN A 356 7.93 -18.11 37.22
CA ASN A 356 8.11 -18.36 38.66
C ASN A 356 6.95 -17.86 39.53
N LYS A 357 5.95 -17.21 38.92
CA LYS A 357 4.80 -16.57 39.59
C LYS A 357 5.21 -15.59 40.69
N LYS A 358 6.23 -14.79 40.44
CA LYS A 358 6.75 -13.78 41.38
C LYS A 358 6.54 -12.37 40.87
N VAL A 359 6.35 -11.43 41.80
CA VAL A 359 6.30 -10.00 41.50
C VAL A 359 6.99 -9.18 42.57
N GLU A 360 7.76 -8.18 42.15
CA GLU A 360 8.49 -7.25 43.00
C GLU A 360 8.56 -5.87 42.34
N GLY A 361 8.95 -4.82 43.06
CA GLY A 361 9.08 -3.50 42.45
C GLY A 361 9.55 -2.41 43.38
N THR A 362 9.56 -1.19 42.86
CA THR A 362 9.93 0.03 43.58
C THR A 362 9.07 1.21 43.14
N VAL A 363 8.82 2.12 44.07
CA VAL A 363 8.33 3.46 43.78
C VAL A 363 9.40 4.47 44.13
N THR A 364 9.92 5.16 43.13
CA THR A 364 11.04 6.10 43.26
C THR A 364 10.63 7.54 42.97
N GLU A 365 11.53 8.50 43.17
CA GLU A 365 11.32 9.92 42.89
C GLU A 365 10.08 10.49 43.60
N ARG A 366 9.77 9.94 44.77
CA ARG A 366 8.58 10.32 45.53
C ARG A 366 8.72 11.74 46.06
N ARG A 367 7.66 12.53 45.97
CA ARG A 367 7.63 13.89 46.53
C ARG A 367 6.23 14.32 46.93
N LEU A 368 6.16 15.31 47.81
CA LEU A 368 4.92 16.01 48.13
C LEU A 368 4.53 16.95 46.98
N THR A 369 3.27 16.92 46.54
CA THR A 369 2.81 17.71 45.39
C THR A 369 2.86 19.21 45.63
N ASP A 370 2.60 19.63 46.88
CA ASP A 370 2.45 21.04 47.25
C ASP A 370 3.81 21.69 47.55
N THR A 371 4.67 21.01 48.32
CA THR A 371 5.97 21.54 48.77
C THR A 371 7.13 21.10 47.89
N LYS A 372 6.93 20.10 47.01
CA LYS A 372 7.97 19.42 46.24
C LYS A 372 9.06 18.75 47.09
N GLN A 373 8.83 18.61 48.40
CA GLN A 373 9.72 17.92 49.30
C GLN A 373 9.86 16.46 48.89
N ALA A 374 11.10 15.98 48.75
CA ALA A 374 11.39 14.58 48.45
C ALA A 374 10.96 13.67 49.62
N LEU A 375 10.43 12.52 49.28
CA LEU A 375 10.02 11.44 50.18
C LEU A 375 10.86 10.21 49.92
N SER A 376 10.97 9.33 50.92
CA SER A 376 11.69 8.08 50.78
C SER A 376 11.06 7.17 49.72
N ASP A 377 11.90 6.52 48.92
CA ASP A 377 11.48 5.49 47.98
C ASP A 377 10.82 4.31 48.70
N ILE A 378 9.82 3.70 48.06
CA ILE A 378 9.13 2.51 48.56
C ILE A 378 9.66 1.29 47.81
N THR A 379 10.06 0.28 48.57
CA THR A 379 10.32 -1.06 48.04
C THR A 379 9.06 -1.91 48.15
N LEU A 380 8.66 -2.54 47.04
CA LEU A 380 7.59 -3.54 46.97
C LEU A 380 8.26 -4.91 47.00
N GLN A 381 8.30 -5.55 48.17
CA GLN A 381 9.03 -6.79 48.40
C GLN A 381 8.45 -7.94 47.58
N GLN A 382 9.31 -8.83 47.09
CA GLN A 382 8.90 -9.95 46.25
C GLN A 382 7.79 -10.80 46.90
N THR A 383 6.72 -11.04 46.15
CA THR A 383 5.58 -11.86 46.56
C THR A 383 5.08 -12.77 45.44
N ASP A 384 4.11 -13.64 45.74
CA ASP A 384 3.48 -14.56 44.80
C ASP A 384 2.36 -13.89 43.98
N ILE A 385 2.26 -14.31 42.72
CA ILE A 385 1.11 -14.03 41.86
C ILE A 385 0.05 -15.13 42.10
N GLY A 386 -1.06 -14.76 42.72
CA GLY A 386 -2.14 -15.66 43.12
C GLY A 386 -2.87 -16.27 41.93
N GLY A 387 -2.89 -17.61 41.86
CA GLY A 387 -3.34 -18.39 40.70
C GLY A 387 -4.85 -18.39 40.39
N GLY A 388 -5.68 -17.64 41.10
CA GLY A 388 -7.14 -17.62 40.91
C GLY A 388 -7.75 -16.28 40.49
N LYS A 389 -7.03 -15.16 40.61
CA LYS A 389 -7.59 -13.81 40.38
C LYS A 389 -6.63 -12.82 39.72
N ASN A 390 -5.52 -13.31 39.16
CA ASN A 390 -4.51 -12.48 38.46
C ASN A 390 -4.09 -11.28 39.32
N HIS A 391 -3.88 -11.60 40.60
CA HIS A 391 -3.76 -10.69 41.72
C HIS A 391 -2.47 -11.01 42.48
N PHE A 392 -1.88 -9.99 43.09
CA PHE A 392 -0.74 -10.14 43.99
C PHE A 392 -0.92 -9.25 45.20
N GLU A 393 -0.36 -9.70 46.32
CA GLU A 393 -0.34 -8.98 47.58
C GLU A 393 0.99 -9.23 48.29
N GLY A 394 1.63 -8.19 48.79
CA GLY A 394 2.94 -8.28 49.43
C GLY A 394 3.19 -7.15 50.42
N ILE A 395 4.45 -7.03 50.84
CA ILE A 395 4.89 -6.02 51.82
C ILE A 395 5.51 -4.84 51.09
N ALA A 396 5.01 -3.64 51.37
CA ALA A 396 5.65 -2.39 51.00
C ALA A 396 6.48 -1.88 52.17
N SER A 397 7.70 -1.41 51.91
CA SER A 397 8.57 -0.86 52.96
C SER A 397 9.36 0.34 52.50
N TYR A 398 9.54 1.32 53.37
CA TYR A 398 10.41 2.46 53.16
C TYR A 398 11.05 2.90 54.48
N LYS A 399 12.19 3.58 54.38
CA LYS A 399 12.93 4.05 55.56
C LYS A 399 12.73 5.55 55.74
N THR A 400 12.36 5.98 56.94
CA THR A 400 12.31 7.40 57.32
C THR A 400 13.19 7.64 58.54
N GLY A 401 14.30 8.35 58.35
CA GLY A 401 15.35 8.46 59.38
C GLY A 401 15.84 7.08 59.82
N ASN A 402 15.66 6.75 61.11
CA ASN A 402 16.03 5.46 61.70
C ASN A 402 14.87 4.47 61.79
N ILE A 403 13.68 4.83 61.31
CA ILE A 403 12.46 4.00 61.40
C ILE A 403 12.23 3.30 60.07
N ASN A 404 11.99 2.00 60.12
CA ASN A 404 11.50 1.23 58.98
C ASN A 404 9.96 1.21 59.04
N VAL A 405 9.32 1.75 58.02
CA VAL A 405 7.86 1.72 57.90
C VAL A 405 7.49 0.60 56.96
N THR A 406 6.62 -0.28 57.41
CA THR A 406 6.09 -1.39 56.63
C THR A 406 4.58 -1.27 56.48
N GLY A 407 4.08 -1.66 55.32
CA GLY A 407 2.66 -1.75 55.02
C GLY A 407 2.41 -2.84 53.99
N ARG A 408 1.21 -2.85 53.43
CA ARG A 408 0.78 -3.82 52.42
C ARG A 408 0.78 -3.16 51.04
N TYR A 409 1.05 -3.91 50.00
CA TYR A 409 0.67 -3.50 48.65
C TYR A 409 -0.12 -4.62 47.97
N GLU A 410 -1.01 -4.23 47.07
CA GLU A 410 -1.86 -5.17 46.34
C GLU A 410 -2.03 -4.68 44.91
N GLY A 411 -2.19 -5.58 43.95
CA GLY A 411 -2.44 -5.20 42.56
C GLY A 411 -2.96 -6.32 41.69
N ASN A 412 -3.34 -5.97 40.47
CA ASN A 412 -3.89 -6.89 39.47
C ASN A 412 -3.36 -6.53 38.08
N PHE A 413 -3.28 -7.53 37.22
CA PHE A 413 -2.91 -7.37 35.82
C PHE A 413 -4.13 -7.15 34.92
N LYS A 414 -3.97 -6.31 33.89
CA LYS A 414 -5.03 -5.82 33.00
C LYS A 414 -4.61 -5.97 31.52
N SER A 415 -5.57 -6.27 30.64
CA SER A 415 -5.31 -6.50 29.20
C SER A 415 -6.47 -6.03 28.33
N ASN A 416 -6.27 -6.07 27.01
CA ASN A 416 -7.36 -5.98 26.06
C ASN A 416 -8.20 -7.28 26.02
N PHE A 417 -9.41 -7.17 25.49
CA PHE A 417 -10.46 -8.21 25.51
C PHE A 417 -10.15 -9.47 24.69
N GLU A 418 -9.13 -9.48 23.83
CA GLU A 418 -8.95 -10.56 22.85
C GLU A 418 -7.56 -11.21 22.81
N LYS A 419 -6.54 -10.71 23.53
CA LYS A 419 -5.21 -11.35 23.55
C LYS A 419 -4.55 -11.39 24.93
N LEU A 420 -3.95 -12.55 25.19
CA LEU A 420 -3.33 -13.05 26.43
C LEU A 420 -2.08 -12.28 26.86
N GLU A 421 -2.17 -11.01 27.22
CA GLU A 421 -0.98 -10.28 27.65
C GLU A 421 -1.34 -9.32 28.78
N ALA A 422 -0.80 -9.58 29.97
CA ALA A 422 -0.83 -8.70 31.13
C ALA A 422 -0.10 -7.37 30.82
N GLN A 423 -0.62 -6.57 29.91
CA GLN A 423 0.02 -5.38 29.33
C GLN A 423 0.03 -4.21 30.31
N GLU A 424 -0.87 -4.21 31.28
CA GLU A 424 -1.03 -3.15 32.27
C GLU A 424 -1.11 -3.75 33.68
N VAL A 425 -0.66 -2.98 34.66
CA VAL A 425 -0.77 -3.32 36.09
C VAL A 425 -1.36 -2.13 36.82
N VAL A 426 -2.29 -2.39 37.73
CA VAL A 426 -2.88 -1.39 38.61
C VAL A 426 -2.96 -1.90 40.04
N GLY A 427 -2.76 -1.02 41.01
CA GLY A 427 -2.80 -1.43 42.41
C GLY A 427 -2.69 -0.29 43.40
N TYR A 428 -2.50 -0.68 44.65
CA TYR A 428 -2.55 0.18 45.81
C TYR A 428 -1.48 -0.17 46.84
N ILE A 429 -1.03 0.83 47.57
CA ILE A 429 -0.12 0.75 48.71
C ILE A 429 -0.87 1.25 49.95
N PHE A 430 -0.68 0.55 51.06
CA PHE A 430 -1.31 0.77 52.35
C PHE A 430 -0.27 1.03 53.42
N ASP A 431 -0.64 1.80 54.45
CA ASP A 431 0.19 2.00 55.64
C ASP A 431 0.19 0.77 56.57
N GLY A 432 0.92 0.84 57.69
CA GLY A 432 0.98 -0.23 58.69
C GLY A 432 -0.33 -0.46 59.47
N LYS A 433 -1.33 0.42 59.31
CA LYS A 433 -2.70 0.28 59.85
C LYS A 433 -3.68 -0.20 58.77
N ASN A 434 -3.18 -0.57 57.59
CA ASN A 434 -3.97 -0.99 56.43
C ASN A 434 -4.88 0.12 55.87
N HIS A 435 -4.55 1.39 56.09
CA HIS A 435 -5.17 2.49 55.37
C HIS A 435 -4.52 2.67 54.01
N PHE A 436 -5.35 2.80 52.98
CA PHE A 436 -4.87 3.16 51.66
C PHE A 436 -4.17 4.52 51.68
N TYR A 437 -3.04 4.60 51.00
CA TYR A 437 -2.27 5.83 50.92
C TYR A 437 -1.87 6.18 49.47
N GLU A 438 -1.48 5.20 48.65
CA GLU A 438 -0.96 5.49 47.32
C GLU A 438 -1.48 4.51 46.25
N GLY A 439 -1.96 5.03 45.13
CA GLY A 439 -2.32 4.23 43.97
C GLY A 439 -1.16 4.14 43.00
N PHE A 440 -1.03 3.03 42.28
CA PHE A 440 -0.02 2.87 41.24
C PHE A 440 -0.61 2.22 39.99
N ALA A 441 -0.07 2.62 38.84
CA ALA A 441 -0.42 2.08 37.54
C ALA A 441 0.82 2.03 36.64
N GLY A 442 0.97 0.97 35.86
CA GLY A 442 2.12 0.79 34.96
C GLY A 442 1.76 0.05 33.70
N LYS A 443 2.53 0.30 32.64
CA LYS A 443 2.44 -0.41 31.37
C LYS A 443 3.70 -1.25 31.18
N ALA A 444 3.53 -2.48 30.70
CA ALA A 444 4.64 -3.36 30.37
C ALA A 444 5.52 -2.72 29.28
N GLU A 445 6.83 -2.79 29.48
CA GLU A 445 7.82 -2.55 28.44
C GLU A 445 7.62 -3.59 27.34
N VAL A 446 7.48 -3.13 26.10
CA VAL A 446 7.27 -4.03 24.95
C VAL A 446 8.56 -4.80 24.73
N ASN A 447 8.57 -6.08 25.14
CA ASN A 447 9.65 -6.97 24.78
C ASN A 447 9.41 -7.45 23.35
N GLU A 448 10.09 -6.82 22.38
CA GLU A 448 9.96 -7.12 20.95
C GLU A 448 10.19 -8.62 20.62
N SER A 449 10.85 -9.38 21.51
CA SER A 449 11.07 -10.83 21.36
C SER A 449 9.82 -11.70 21.56
N LEU A 450 8.76 -11.19 22.21
CA LEU A 450 7.52 -11.93 22.46
C LEU A 450 6.46 -11.74 21.36
N LEU A 451 6.63 -10.74 20.49
CA LEU A 451 5.75 -10.48 19.34
C LEU A 451 6.15 -11.29 18.10
N GLY A 452 6.61 -12.54 18.31
CA GLY A 452 7.24 -13.42 17.33
C GLY A 452 6.87 -13.19 15.87
N ASN A 453 7.89 -12.85 15.06
CA ASN A 453 8.03 -12.96 13.60
C ASN A 453 6.80 -12.71 12.71
#